data_AF-A0A2H3EA65-F1
#
_entry.id   AF-A0A2H3EA65-F1
#
_cell.length_a   1.000
_cell.length_b   1.000
_cell.length_c   1.000
_cell.angle_alpha   90.00
_cell.angle_beta   90.00
_cell.angle_gamma   90.00
#
_symmetry.space_group_name_H-M   'P 1'
#
loop_
_entity.id
_entity.type
_entity.pdbx_description
1 polymer ?
#
loop_
_entity_poly.entity_id
_entity_poly.type
_entity_poly.pdbx_seq_one_letter_code
_entity_poly.pdbx_strand_id
1 'polypeptide(L)'
;MSCGEDVDEVAVFRRAKALRLDSILSNLGMLRRLRHQYNRSQDNLPVKLEVRPSLPGSPYRVDGSRFYAVLIGIDEYASYQLHGCVSDVRLMEQYLTEDLCVPLNRIQLLLGSKEHTSPGDSMNPSRANLIGALLSIIANPEILYGDNIVIFYSGHGSCYPFEGEGDAIEYIEALCPIDRDTIDGDGKRVPDISDREFNTILAQIAQVKGHCITVILDCCHSGSVSRGLPEPEARTSSPTRWAMPQDMLLAGDKKLRGSPGYRSILSKDWYPDMNSHVILAACKDYQFAKATMVKGEDGTEGYIGIFTDSLVRALRSGYCTRETTYVDLVHSLDQTSHQTPVVAGKRRDARVWYQE
;
A
#
# COMPACT_ATOMS: atom_id res chain seq x y z
N MET A 1 -13.01 -8.83 30.93
CA MET A 1 -11.57 -8.92 30.59
C MET A 1 -11.21 -7.65 29.86
N SER A 2 -10.23 -6.91 30.39
CA SER A 2 -9.79 -5.60 29.90
C SER A 2 -9.50 -5.64 28.39
N CYS A 3 -10.28 -4.91 27.61
CA CYS A 3 -9.98 -4.60 26.21
C CYS A 3 -8.72 -3.71 26.24
N GLY A 4 -7.56 -4.27 25.93
CA GLY A 4 -6.34 -3.47 25.82
C GLY A 4 -6.54 -2.43 24.72
N GLU A 5 -6.34 -1.16 25.04
CA GLU A 5 -6.25 -0.12 24.02
C GLU A 5 -5.19 -0.55 23.00
N ASP A 6 -5.59 -0.67 21.73
CA ASP A 6 -4.67 -1.04 20.66
C ASP A 6 -3.73 0.16 20.45
N VAL A 7 -2.58 0.11 21.12
CA VAL A 7 -1.58 1.17 21.09
C VAL A 7 -1.05 1.24 19.66
N ASP A 8 -1.24 2.39 19.01
CA ASP A 8 -0.67 2.69 17.70
C ASP A 8 0.87 2.73 17.81
N GLU A 9 1.50 1.58 17.60
CA GLU A 9 2.95 1.42 17.73
C GLU A 9 3.72 2.33 16.78
N VAL A 10 3.16 2.66 15.62
CA VAL A 10 3.77 3.60 14.68
C VAL A 10 3.75 5.01 15.25
N ALA A 11 2.63 5.42 15.87
CA ALA A 11 2.54 6.70 16.57
C ALA A 11 3.48 6.75 17.80
N VAL A 12 3.57 5.66 18.57
CA VAL A 12 4.49 5.56 19.72
C VAL A 12 5.94 5.60 19.26
N PHE A 13 6.31 4.86 18.22
CA PHE A 13 7.65 4.85 17.65
C PHE A 13 8.03 6.25 17.11
N ARG A 14 7.12 6.90 16.37
CA ARG A 14 7.32 8.28 15.89
C ARG A 14 7.46 9.28 17.03
N ARG A 15 6.67 9.16 18.09
CA ARG A 15 6.75 10.03 19.28
C ARG A 15 8.05 9.81 20.05
N ALA A 16 8.49 8.56 20.20
CA ALA A 16 9.78 8.22 20.80
C ALA A 16 10.95 8.78 19.97
N LYS A 17 10.88 8.70 18.64
CA LYS A 17 11.87 9.29 17.72
C LYS A 17 11.90 10.82 17.80
N ALA A 18 10.73 11.47 17.82
CA ALA A 18 10.65 12.92 18.00
C ALA A 18 11.23 13.40 19.34
N LEU A 19 11.19 12.55 20.36
CA LEU A 19 11.73 12.81 21.70
C LEU A 19 13.15 12.28 21.94
N ARG A 20 13.79 11.67 20.92
CA ARG A 20 15.13 11.03 21.01
C ARG A 20 15.27 10.04 22.18
N LEU A 21 14.29 9.17 22.35
CA LEU A 21 14.25 8.19 23.44
C LEU A 21 14.86 6.84 23.00
N ASP A 22 16.19 6.78 22.89
CA ASP A 22 16.94 5.65 22.30
C ASP A 22 16.68 4.29 22.99
N SER A 23 16.51 4.29 24.32
CA SER A 23 16.19 3.07 25.08
C SER A 23 14.79 2.51 24.75
N ILE A 24 13.84 3.39 24.44
CA ILE A 24 12.49 3.01 24.02
C ILE A 24 12.52 2.48 22.58
N LEU A 25 13.29 3.12 21.69
CA LEU A 25 13.46 2.66 20.30
C LEU A 25 14.08 1.25 20.24
N SER A 26 15.08 0.96 21.08
CA SER A 26 15.67 -0.38 21.21
C SER A 26 14.68 -1.44 21.71
N ASN A 27 13.89 -1.10 22.74
CA ASN A 27 12.86 -1.99 23.28
C ASN A 27 11.73 -2.26 22.27
N LEU A 28 11.29 -1.24 21.52
CA LEU A 28 10.31 -1.41 20.43
C LEU A 28 10.86 -2.31 19.32
N GLY A 29 12.16 -2.16 18.98
CA GLY A 29 12.85 -3.06 18.05
C GLY A 29 12.91 -4.51 18.55
N MET A 30 13.15 -4.73 19.85
CA MET A 30 13.12 -6.07 20.45
C MET A 30 11.70 -6.67 20.50
N LEU A 31 10.69 -5.87 20.86
CA LEU A 31 9.29 -6.29 20.84
C LEU A 31 8.85 -6.72 19.44
N ARG A 32 9.26 -5.96 18.42
CA ARG A 32 9.02 -6.28 17.01
C ARG A 32 9.65 -7.62 16.62
N ARG A 33 10.90 -7.88 17.04
CA ARG A 33 11.57 -9.18 16.83
C ARG A 33 10.85 -10.35 17.53
N LEU A 34 10.38 -10.14 18.76
CA LEU A 34 9.66 -11.17 19.53
C LEU A 34 8.29 -11.50 18.93
N ARG A 35 7.53 -10.48 18.52
CA ARG A 35 6.26 -10.67 17.79
C ARG A 35 6.45 -11.39 16.47
N HIS A 36 7.56 -11.12 15.79
CA HIS A 36 7.93 -11.83 14.58
C HIS A 36 8.19 -13.32 14.85
N GLN A 37 8.99 -13.66 15.87
CA GLN A 37 9.23 -15.06 16.26
C GLN A 37 7.94 -15.78 16.68
N TYR A 38 7.07 -15.08 17.41
CA TYR A 38 5.76 -15.60 17.82
C TYR A 38 4.87 -15.91 16.62
N ASN A 39 4.75 -15.01 15.65
CA ASN A 39 3.92 -15.23 14.46
C ASN A 39 4.39 -16.42 13.62
N ARG A 40 5.71 -16.64 13.47
CA ARG A 40 6.24 -17.83 12.77
C ARG A 40 5.93 -19.14 13.48
N SER A 41 5.61 -19.10 14.77
CA SER A 41 5.23 -20.29 15.54
C SER A 41 3.73 -20.63 15.46
N GLN A 42 2.92 -19.77 14.83
CA GLN A 42 1.46 -19.86 14.79
C GLN A 42 0.89 -20.43 13.48
N ASP A 43 1.67 -21.20 12.72
CA ASP A 43 1.39 -21.69 11.36
C ASP A 43 0.06 -22.45 11.12
N ASN A 44 -0.81 -22.65 12.13
CA ASN A 44 -2.04 -23.46 12.00
C ASN A 44 -3.29 -22.92 12.71
N LEU A 45 -3.40 -21.62 12.99
CA LEU A 45 -4.61 -21.07 13.62
C LEU A 45 -5.70 -20.73 12.59
N PRO A 46 -6.96 -21.16 12.81
CA PRO A 46 -8.05 -20.87 11.90
C PRO A 46 -8.38 -19.37 11.84
N VAL A 47 -8.68 -18.89 10.64
CA VAL A 47 -9.16 -17.52 10.36
C VAL A 47 -10.47 -17.30 11.09
N LYS A 48 -10.52 -16.31 11.98
CA LYS A 48 -11.73 -15.97 12.72
C LYS A 48 -12.41 -14.76 12.09
N LEU A 49 -13.43 -15.01 11.28
CA LEU A 49 -14.39 -13.99 10.85
C LEU A 49 -15.32 -13.67 12.03
N GLU A 50 -15.04 -12.59 12.76
CA GLU A 50 -16.05 -12.02 13.66
C GLU A 50 -16.94 -11.06 12.88
N VAL A 51 -17.92 -11.62 12.15
CA VAL A 51 -18.97 -10.82 11.49
C VAL A 51 -19.83 -10.17 12.59
N ARG A 52 -19.58 -8.88 12.87
CA ARG A 52 -20.48 -8.11 13.73
C ARG A 52 -21.70 -7.70 12.89
N PRO A 53 -22.93 -8.01 13.33
CA PRO A 53 -24.13 -7.59 12.60
C PRO A 53 -24.18 -6.07 12.49
N SER A 54 -24.52 -5.57 11.30
CA SER A 54 -24.68 -4.15 11.04
C SER A 54 -25.81 -3.56 11.88
N LEU A 55 -25.58 -2.35 12.40
CA LEU A 55 -26.68 -1.51 12.89
C LEU A 55 -27.57 -1.15 11.69
N PRO A 56 -28.90 -1.18 11.83
CA PRO A 56 -29.80 -0.83 10.73
C PRO A 56 -29.57 0.63 10.31
N GLY A 57 -29.04 0.82 9.10
CA GLY A 57 -28.83 2.11 8.46
C GLY A 57 -29.10 2.00 6.97
N SER A 58 -29.55 3.08 6.32
CA SER A 58 -29.70 3.08 4.86
C SER A 58 -28.30 3.00 4.21
N PRO A 59 -28.07 2.09 3.24
CA PRO A 59 -26.81 2.05 2.51
C PRO A 59 -26.53 3.41 1.87
N TYR A 60 -25.36 3.97 2.14
CA TYR A 60 -24.94 5.25 1.56
C TYR A 60 -24.38 4.99 0.18
N ARG A 61 -25.04 5.56 -0.84
CA ARG A 61 -24.51 5.53 -2.21
C ARG A 61 -23.58 6.71 -2.38
N VAL A 62 -22.32 6.42 -2.67
CA VAL A 62 -21.35 7.41 -3.15
C VAL A 62 -21.61 7.72 -4.62
N ASP A 63 -21.20 8.91 -5.08
CA ASP A 63 -21.26 9.27 -6.49
C ASP A 63 -19.98 8.79 -7.21
N GLY A 64 -20.08 7.70 -7.96
CA GLY A 64 -18.96 7.14 -8.73
C GLY A 64 -18.31 8.09 -9.72
N SER A 65 -19.05 9.09 -10.22
CA SER A 65 -18.49 10.09 -11.15
C SER A 65 -17.45 11.00 -10.50
N ARG A 66 -17.46 11.07 -9.17
CA ARG A 66 -16.53 11.84 -8.34
C ARG A 66 -15.33 11.02 -7.86
N PHE A 67 -15.09 9.83 -8.44
CA PHE A 67 -13.91 9.02 -8.14
C PHE A 67 -12.89 9.11 -9.26
N TYR A 68 -11.61 9.03 -8.92
CA TYR A 68 -10.54 8.74 -9.86
C TYR A 68 -9.66 7.65 -9.27
N ALA A 69 -9.30 6.64 -10.07
CA ALA A 69 -8.56 5.49 -9.57
C ALA A 69 -7.29 5.22 -10.39
N VAL A 70 -6.21 4.87 -9.71
CA VAL A 70 -5.01 4.27 -10.31
C VAL A 70 -4.85 2.89 -9.70
N LEU A 71 -5.00 1.84 -10.51
CA LEU A 71 -4.95 0.45 -10.08
C LEU A 71 -3.70 -0.22 -10.65
N ILE A 72 -2.84 -0.73 -9.76
CA ILE A 72 -1.54 -1.28 -10.11
C ILE A 72 -1.48 -2.73 -9.61
N GLY A 73 -1.17 -3.66 -10.52
CA GLY A 73 -1.09 -5.09 -10.21
C GLY A 73 0.07 -5.70 -10.97
N ILE A 74 1.03 -6.31 -10.28
CA ILE A 74 2.27 -6.81 -10.90
C ILE A 74 2.52 -8.26 -10.48
N ASP A 75 2.45 -9.18 -11.45
CA ASP A 75 2.72 -10.60 -11.26
C ASP A 75 4.10 -10.98 -11.87
N GLU A 76 4.36 -10.51 -13.09
CA GLU A 76 5.51 -10.93 -13.93
C GLU A 76 6.80 -10.15 -13.62
N TYR A 77 7.28 -10.23 -12.38
CA TYR A 77 8.64 -9.74 -12.05
C TYR A 77 9.71 -10.61 -12.71
N ALA A 78 10.87 -10.00 -13.03
CA ALA A 78 12.03 -10.74 -13.56
C ALA A 78 12.57 -11.81 -12.60
N SER A 79 12.34 -11.64 -11.29
CA SER A 79 12.69 -12.58 -10.23
C SER A 79 11.58 -12.62 -9.19
N TYR A 80 11.31 -13.81 -8.63
CA TYR A 80 10.25 -14.03 -7.65
C TYR A 80 8.87 -13.61 -8.18
N GLN A 81 8.39 -14.25 -9.26
CA GLN A 81 7.07 -13.96 -9.79
C GLN A 81 5.98 -14.16 -8.74
N LEU A 82 4.96 -13.31 -8.80
CA LEU A 82 3.76 -13.39 -7.97
C LEU A 82 2.59 -13.93 -8.79
N HIS A 83 1.56 -14.37 -8.07
CA HIS A 83 0.27 -14.70 -8.66
C HIS A 83 -0.84 -13.91 -7.97
N GLY A 84 -1.84 -13.52 -8.76
CA GLY A 84 -3.07 -12.94 -8.27
C GLY A 84 -3.04 -11.43 -8.06
N CYS A 85 -1.92 -10.74 -8.29
CA CYS A 85 -1.89 -9.27 -8.20
C CYS A 85 -2.68 -8.63 -9.34
N VAL A 86 -2.66 -9.23 -10.54
CA VAL A 86 -3.53 -8.80 -11.64
C VAL A 86 -4.99 -9.13 -11.33
N SER A 87 -5.27 -10.31 -10.75
CA SER A 87 -6.62 -10.68 -10.31
C SER A 87 -7.19 -9.69 -9.29
N ASP A 88 -6.36 -9.22 -8.35
CA ASP A 88 -6.75 -8.20 -7.36
C ASP A 88 -7.17 -6.90 -8.02
N VAL A 89 -6.39 -6.43 -9.02
CA VAL A 89 -6.73 -5.24 -9.79
C VAL A 89 -8.06 -5.43 -10.50
N ARG A 90 -8.30 -6.60 -11.11
CA ARG A 90 -9.57 -6.89 -11.77
C ARG A 90 -10.74 -6.90 -10.78
N LEU A 91 -10.55 -7.46 -9.59
CA LEU A 91 -11.57 -7.45 -8.55
C LEU A 91 -11.90 -6.03 -8.07
N MET A 92 -10.87 -5.19 -7.89
CA MET A 92 -11.04 -3.77 -7.53
C MET A 92 -11.66 -2.95 -8.67
N GLU A 93 -11.23 -3.15 -9.91
CA GLU A 93 -11.81 -2.51 -11.11
C GLU A 93 -13.29 -2.85 -11.24
N GLN A 94 -13.64 -4.13 -11.10
CA GLN A 94 -15.02 -4.59 -11.12
C GLN A 94 -15.82 -3.92 -10.01
N TYR A 95 -15.30 -3.88 -8.78
CA TYR A 95 -15.99 -3.21 -7.67
C TYR A 95 -16.23 -1.71 -7.94
N LEU A 96 -15.21 -0.99 -8.41
CA LEU A 96 -15.35 0.43 -8.71
C LEU A 96 -16.35 0.68 -9.86
N THR A 97 -16.35 -0.15 -10.89
CA THR A 97 -17.20 0.06 -12.08
C THR A 97 -18.63 -0.44 -11.89
N GLU A 98 -18.82 -1.62 -11.31
CA GLU A 98 -20.13 -2.27 -11.20
C GLU A 98 -20.89 -1.87 -9.93
N ASP A 99 -20.19 -1.76 -8.78
CA ASP A 99 -20.84 -1.45 -7.50
C ASP A 99 -20.89 0.06 -7.24
N LEU A 100 -19.81 0.79 -7.57
CA LEU A 100 -19.75 2.25 -7.36
C LEU A 100 -20.08 3.08 -8.60
N CYS A 101 -20.26 2.46 -9.77
CA CYS A 101 -20.54 3.14 -11.03
C CYS A 101 -19.46 4.18 -11.43
N VAL A 102 -18.19 3.93 -11.11
CA VAL A 102 -17.07 4.78 -11.54
C VAL A 102 -16.89 4.65 -13.06
N PRO A 103 -16.89 5.77 -13.82
CA PRO A 103 -16.63 5.72 -15.26
C PRO A 103 -15.26 5.13 -15.60
N LEU A 104 -15.17 4.24 -16.60
CA LEU A 104 -13.92 3.60 -17.00
C LEU A 104 -12.81 4.58 -17.39
N ASN A 105 -13.15 5.73 -17.99
CA ASN A 105 -12.17 6.77 -18.32
C ASN A 105 -11.57 7.48 -17.10
N ARG A 106 -12.09 7.22 -15.90
CA ARG A 106 -11.57 7.70 -14.61
C ARG A 106 -10.81 6.61 -13.84
N ILE A 107 -10.52 5.48 -14.49
CA ILE A 107 -9.72 4.38 -13.96
C ILE A 107 -8.50 4.20 -14.87
N GLN A 108 -7.31 4.35 -14.29
CA GLN A 108 -6.05 4.06 -14.95
C GLN A 108 -5.51 2.71 -14.46
N LEU A 109 -5.25 1.79 -15.39
CA LEU A 109 -4.71 0.47 -15.09
C LEU A 109 -3.22 0.38 -15.44
N LEU A 110 -2.44 -0.24 -14.54
CA LEU A 110 -1.04 -0.56 -14.74
C LEU A 110 -0.82 -2.03 -14.37
N LEU A 111 -0.71 -2.91 -15.37
CA LEU A 111 -0.76 -4.37 -15.21
C LEU A 111 0.53 -5.03 -15.64
N GLY A 112 1.21 -5.70 -14.72
CA GLY A 112 2.43 -6.45 -14.94
C GLY A 112 2.12 -7.90 -15.23
N SER A 113 1.51 -8.16 -16.39
CA SER A 113 1.20 -9.49 -16.89
C SER A 113 2.00 -9.80 -18.15
N LYS A 114 1.87 -11.02 -18.68
CA LYS A 114 2.49 -11.43 -19.95
C LYS A 114 1.99 -10.63 -21.16
N GLU A 115 0.87 -9.90 -21.03
CA GLU A 115 0.24 -9.13 -22.10
C GLU A 115 0.88 -7.74 -22.26
N HIS A 116 1.36 -7.13 -21.17
CA HIS A 116 1.88 -5.76 -21.13
C HIS A 116 3.40 -5.74 -20.93
N THR A 117 4.13 -6.46 -21.80
CA THR A 117 5.58 -6.69 -21.64
C THR A 117 6.46 -5.64 -22.33
N SER A 118 5.88 -4.78 -23.16
CA SER A 118 6.64 -3.79 -23.92
C SER A 118 6.95 -2.54 -23.09
N PRO A 119 8.22 -2.08 -22.99
CA PRO A 119 8.58 -0.87 -22.25
C PRO A 119 7.91 0.43 -22.73
N GLY A 120 7.37 0.44 -23.96
CA GLY A 120 6.61 1.57 -24.52
C GLY A 120 5.10 1.52 -24.25
N ASP A 121 4.59 0.46 -23.62
CA ASP A 121 3.19 0.35 -23.25
C ASP A 121 2.89 1.22 -22.02
N SER A 122 1.93 2.13 -22.14
CA SER A 122 1.50 2.99 -21.02
C SER A 122 0.84 2.22 -19.88
N MET A 123 0.37 0.99 -20.14
CA MET A 123 -0.19 0.08 -19.13
C MET A 123 0.87 -0.78 -18.43
N ASN A 124 2.12 -0.79 -18.93
CA ASN A 124 3.20 -1.51 -18.23
C ASN A 124 3.52 -0.81 -16.90
N PRO A 125 3.60 -1.51 -15.76
CA PRO A 125 3.87 -0.90 -14.45
C PRO A 125 5.37 -0.65 -14.21
N SER A 126 6.03 -0.03 -15.21
CA SER A 126 7.39 0.47 -15.09
C SER A 126 7.45 1.61 -14.07
N ARG A 127 8.62 1.84 -13.48
CA ARG A 127 8.83 2.96 -12.55
C ARG A 127 8.40 4.29 -13.15
N ALA A 128 8.68 4.50 -14.44
CA ALA A 128 8.31 5.71 -15.16
C ALA A 128 6.78 5.87 -15.26
N ASN A 129 6.06 4.80 -15.60
CA ASN A 129 4.60 4.82 -15.73
C ASN A 129 3.91 4.93 -14.38
N LEU A 130 4.39 4.25 -13.32
CA LEU A 130 3.85 4.39 -11.97
C LEU A 130 3.92 5.85 -11.49
N ILE A 131 5.10 6.47 -11.59
CA ILE A 131 5.29 7.87 -11.19
C ILE A 131 4.52 8.82 -12.12
N GLY A 132 4.49 8.53 -13.41
CA GLY A 132 3.73 9.30 -14.40
C GLY A 132 2.24 9.33 -14.10
N ALA A 133 1.65 8.17 -13.78
CA ALA A 133 0.23 8.03 -13.42
C ALA A 133 -0.11 8.78 -12.12
N LEU A 134 0.75 8.69 -11.09
CA LEU A 134 0.51 9.42 -9.84
C LEU A 134 0.63 10.93 -10.03
N LEU A 135 1.61 11.41 -10.80
CA LEU A 135 1.78 12.83 -11.06
C LEU A 135 0.71 13.37 -12.03
N SER A 136 0.16 12.55 -12.92
CA SER A 136 -0.90 12.97 -13.85
C SER A 136 -2.16 13.39 -13.09
N ILE A 137 -2.44 12.79 -11.92
CA ILE A 137 -3.56 13.17 -11.04
C ILE A 137 -3.52 14.67 -10.74
N ILE A 138 -2.34 15.24 -10.48
CA ILE A 138 -2.16 16.66 -10.14
C ILE A 138 -2.62 17.55 -11.30
N ALA A 139 -2.21 17.19 -12.52
CA ALA A 139 -2.45 17.99 -13.72
C ALA A 139 -3.80 17.70 -14.39
N ASN A 140 -4.50 16.62 -14.02
CA ASN A 140 -5.73 16.21 -14.69
C ASN A 140 -6.89 17.17 -14.32
N PRO A 141 -7.45 17.93 -15.30
CA PRO A 141 -8.54 18.87 -15.04
C PRO A 141 -9.89 18.19 -14.76
N GLU A 142 -10.05 16.91 -15.10
CA GLU A 142 -11.27 16.15 -14.84
C GLU A 142 -11.39 15.74 -13.36
N ILE A 143 -10.28 15.75 -12.62
CA ILE A 143 -10.27 15.46 -11.18
C ILE A 143 -10.46 16.78 -10.44
N LEU A 144 -11.61 16.95 -9.81
CA LEU A 144 -11.95 18.16 -9.07
C LEU A 144 -11.41 18.10 -7.64
N TYR A 145 -11.28 19.27 -7.01
CA TYR A 145 -10.96 19.34 -5.59
C TYR A 145 -12.05 18.61 -4.77
N GLY A 146 -11.63 17.68 -3.91
CA GLY A 146 -12.53 16.87 -3.09
C GLY A 146 -13.06 15.60 -3.78
N ASP A 147 -12.67 15.32 -5.03
CA ASP A 147 -12.90 14.00 -5.62
C ASP A 147 -12.22 12.90 -4.81
N ASN A 148 -12.84 11.73 -4.76
CA ASN A 148 -12.24 10.55 -4.14
C ASN A 148 -11.15 10.00 -5.05
N ILE A 149 -9.90 10.01 -4.58
CA ILE A 149 -8.76 9.45 -5.30
C ILE A 149 -8.43 8.10 -4.66
N VAL A 150 -8.50 7.02 -5.44
CA VAL A 150 -8.15 5.67 -4.99
C VAL A 150 -6.86 5.24 -5.68
N ILE A 151 -5.84 4.92 -4.90
CA ILE A 151 -4.58 4.36 -5.41
C ILE A 151 -4.47 2.95 -4.84
N PHE A 152 -4.60 1.95 -5.71
CA PHE A 152 -4.50 0.54 -5.34
C PHE A 152 -3.20 -0.05 -5.89
N TYR A 153 -2.44 -0.72 -5.03
CA TYR A 153 -1.22 -1.42 -5.41
C TYR A 153 -1.24 -2.85 -4.87
N SER A 154 -1.09 -3.82 -5.77
CA SER A 154 -0.85 -5.23 -5.47
C SER A 154 0.43 -5.69 -6.18
N GLY A 155 1.40 -6.20 -5.42
CA GLY A 155 2.73 -6.52 -5.94
C GLY A 155 3.77 -6.66 -4.82
N HIS A 156 5.06 -6.63 -5.17
CA HIS A 156 6.11 -6.70 -4.16
C HIS A 156 6.32 -5.37 -3.43
N GLY A 157 6.42 -5.45 -2.11
CA GLY A 157 7.12 -4.44 -1.32
C GLY A 157 8.56 -4.89 -1.00
N SER A 158 9.45 -3.91 -0.83
CA SER A 158 10.84 -4.13 -0.40
C SER A 158 11.19 -3.20 0.76
N CYS A 159 12.29 -3.50 1.45
CA CYS A 159 12.74 -2.80 2.63
C CYS A 159 14.26 -2.70 2.63
N TYR A 160 14.79 -1.48 2.67
CA TYR A 160 16.20 -1.17 2.55
C TYR A 160 16.75 -0.72 3.91
N PRO A 161 17.89 -1.24 4.38
CA PRO A 161 18.56 -0.67 5.54
C PRO A 161 19.07 0.72 5.17
N PHE A 162 18.89 1.68 6.07
CA PHE A 162 19.28 3.07 5.91
C PHE A 162 20.01 3.57 7.16
N GLU A 163 20.88 4.57 6.98
CA GLU A 163 21.66 5.16 8.08
C GLU A 163 20.73 5.69 9.17
N GLY A 164 20.82 5.12 10.38
CA GLY A 164 20.19 5.66 11.59
C GLY A 164 21.18 6.41 12.48
N GLU A 165 20.67 7.04 13.54
CA GLU A 165 21.51 7.65 14.58
C GLU A 165 22.04 6.56 15.54
N GLY A 166 23.36 6.51 15.74
CA GLY A 166 24.01 5.55 16.65
C GLY A 166 23.96 4.10 16.14
N ASP A 167 23.62 3.15 17.01
CA ASP A 167 23.53 1.71 16.71
C ASP A 167 22.17 1.29 16.10
N ALA A 168 21.23 2.22 15.94
CA ALA A 168 19.91 1.93 15.37
C ALA A 168 19.98 1.90 13.84
N ILE A 169 19.53 0.80 13.22
CA ILE A 169 19.33 0.72 11.76
C ILE A 169 17.93 1.25 11.45
N GLU A 170 17.84 2.30 10.64
CA GLU A 170 16.58 2.73 10.06
C GLU A 170 16.28 1.95 8.79
N TYR A 171 15.02 1.98 8.35
CA TYR A 171 14.61 1.28 7.14
C TYR A 171 13.81 2.23 6.25
N ILE A 172 14.03 2.10 4.94
CA ILE A 172 13.23 2.73 3.90
C ILE A 172 12.43 1.63 3.22
N GLU A 173 11.10 1.77 3.27
CA GLU A 173 10.19 0.86 2.59
C GLU A 173 10.02 1.30 1.13
N ALA A 174 9.73 0.38 0.24
CA ALA A 174 9.61 0.70 -1.19
C ALA A 174 8.57 -0.16 -1.91
N LEU A 175 7.93 0.43 -2.92
CA LEU A 175 7.13 -0.28 -3.91
C LEU A 175 8.03 -0.73 -5.06
N CYS A 176 7.84 -1.96 -5.52
CA CYS A 176 8.68 -2.56 -6.55
C CYS A 176 8.03 -2.36 -7.93
N PRO A 177 8.61 -1.57 -8.85
CA PRO A 177 8.15 -1.54 -10.24
C PRO A 177 8.61 -2.81 -10.98
N ILE A 178 7.96 -3.13 -12.11
CA ILE A 178 8.27 -4.35 -12.87
C ILE A 178 9.66 -4.32 -13.52
N ASP A 179 10.14 -3.13 -13.86
CA ASP A 179 11.42 -2.86 -14.51
C ASP A 179 12.55 -2.58 -13.51
N ARG A 180 12.32 -2.82 -12.22
CA ARG A 180 13.36 -2.70 -11.18
C ARG A 180 14.62 -3.45 -11.59
N ASP A 181 15.78 -2.90 -11.25
CA ASP A 181 17.10 -3.43 -11.58
C ASP A 181 17.41 -3.59 -13.09
N THR A 182 16.50 -3.23 -14.01
CA THR A 182 16.81 -3.12 -15.45
C THR A 182 17.62 -1.85 -15.74
N ILE A 183 18.15 -1.73 -16.96
CA ILE A 183 18.89 -0.55 -17.40
C ILE A 183 17.93 0.41 -18.10
N ASP A 184 17.86 1.65 -17.61
CA ASP A 184 17.08 2.73 -18.21
C ASP A 184 17.78 3.35 -19.45
N GLY A 185 17.10 4.31 -20.08
CA GLY A 185 17.63 5.03 -21.25
C GLY A 185 18.91 5.86 -20.98
N ASP A 186 19.21 6.15 -19.70
CA ASP A 186 20.42 6.86 -19.27
C ASP A 186 21.55 5.87 -18.89
N GLY A 187 21.35 4.55 -19.08
CA GLY A 187 22.32 3.53 -18.72
C GLY A 187 22.38 3.22 -17.23
N LYS A 188 21.40 3.67 -16.44
CA LYS A 188 21.34 3.49 -14.98
C LYS A 188 20.38 2.37 -14.60
N ARG A 189 20.61 1.79 -13.42
CA ARG A 189 19.70 0.78 -12.87
C ARG A 189 18.42 1.46 -12.37
N VAL A 190 17.27 0.94 -12.77
CA VAL A 190 15.97 1.43 -12.29
C VAL A 190 15.81 1.05 -10.81
N PRO A 191 15.72 2.03 -9.88
CA PRO A 191 15.49 1.73 -8.48
C PRO A 191 14.01 1.46 -8.19
N ASP A 192 13.71 0.91 -7.02
CA ASP A 192 12.35 0.88 -6.48
C ASP A 192 11.81 2.32 -6.21
N ILE A 193 10.55 2.43 -5.79
CA ILE A 193 9.92 3.69 -5.39
C ILE A 193 9.86 3.75 -3.86
N SER A 194 10.65 4.63 -3.25
CA SER A 194 10.68 4.77 -1.79
C SER A 194 9.36 5.29 -1.21
N ASP A 195 9.07 4.94 0.04
CA ASP A 195 8.01 5.52 0.85
C ASP A 195 8.10 7.05 0.95
N ARG A 196 9.33 7.61 0.97
CA ARG A 196 9.57 9.05 0.96
C ARG A 196 9.10 9.72 -0.33
N GLU A 197 9.46 9.13 -1.47
CA GLU A 197 9.04 9.60 -2.80
C GLU A 197 7.52 9.50 -2.93
N PHE A 198 6.95 8.33 -2.62
CA PHE A 198 5.53 8.07 -2.72
C PHE A 198 4.71 8.99 -1.81
N ASN A 199 5.08 9.13 -0.53
CA ASN A 199 4.41 10.03 0.41
C ASN A 199 4.48 11.50 -0.06
N THR A 200 5.62 11.92 -0.62
CA THR A 200 5.76 13.28 -1.15
C THR A 200 4.85 13.51 -2.36
N ILE A 201 4.69 12.53 -3.24
CA ILE A 201 3.73 12.62 -4.36
C ILE A 201 2.29 12.74 -3.84
N LEU A 202 1.91 11.93 -2.84
CA LEU A 202 0.58 12.01 -2.22
C LEU A 202 0.32 13.38 -1.58
N ALA A 203 1.33 13.96 -0.93
CA ALA A 203 1.23 15.31 -0.38
C ALA A 203 1.01 16.37 -1.48
N GLN A 204 1.69 16.24 -2.61
CA GLN A 204 1.51 17.13 -3.78
C GLN A 204 0.12 16.98 -4.41
N ILE A 205 -0.38 15.74 -4.54
CA ILE A 205 -1.77 15.50 -4.96
C ILE A 205 -2.74 16.18 -4.00
N ALA A 206 -2.55 16.00 -2.68
CA ALA A 206 -3.46 16.55 -1.69
C ALA A 206 -3.50 18.08 -1.67
N GLN A 207 -2.37 18.73 -1.95
CA GLN A 207 -2.31 20.20 -2.07
C GLN A 207 -3.19 20.73 -3.20
N VAL A 208 -3.33 19.98 -4.30
CA VAL A 208 -4.06 20.43 -5.50
C VAL A 208 -5.48 19.88 -5.57
N LYS A 209 -5.69 18.63 -5.15
CA LYS A 209 -6.96 17.90 -5.30
C LYS A 209 -7.70 17.69 -3.97
N GLY A 210 -7.11 18.08 -2.84
CA GLY A 210 -7.69 17.86 -1.52
C GLY A 210 -7.35 16.49 -0.94
N HIS A 211 -7.82 16.23 0.27
CA HIS A 211 -7.33 15.13 1.12
C HIS A 211 -8.11 13.82 1.00
N CYS A 212 -9.07 13.72 0.06
CA CYS A 212 -9.87 12.52 -0.16
C CYS A 212 -9.08 11.45 -0.93
N ILE A 213 -7.89 11.10 -0.43
CA ILE A 213 -6.98 10.15 -1.05
C ILE A 213 -6.95 8.88 -0.20
N THR A 214 -7.36 7.76 -0.78
CA THR A 214 -7.29 6.42 -0.18
C THR A 214 -6.22 5.61 -0.91
N VAL A 215 -5.20 5.20 -0.17
CA VAL A 215 -4.14 4.32 -0.66
C VAL A 215 -4.38 2.93 -0.11
N ILE A 216 -4.46 1.93 -0.98
CA ILE A 216 -4.71 0.53 -0.64
C ILE A 216 -3.50 -0.28 -1.08
N LEU A 217 -2.82 -0.92 -0.14
CA LEU A 217 -1.55 -1.62 -0.35
C LEU A 217 -1.72 -3.09 0.00
N ASP A 218 -1.79 -3.94 -1.01
CA ASP A 218 -1.72 -5.39 -0.88
C ASP A 218 -0.31 -5.90 -1.17
N CYS A 219 0.63 -5.49 -0.31
CA CYS A 219 2.05 -5.85 -0.38
C CYS A 219 2.71 -5.86 1.01
N CYS A 220 3.93 -6.40 1.10
CA CYS A 220 4.69 -6.48 2.34
C CYS A 220 5.79 -5.40 2.38
N HIS A 221 5.75 -4.48 3.35
CA HIS A 221 6.67 -3.35 3.35
C HIS A 221 7.97 -3.55 4.15
N SER A 222 8.05 -4.56 5.01
CA SER A 222 8.70 -4.32 6.29
C SER A 222 9.64 -5.41 6.80
N GLY A 223 10.32 -6.16 5.92
CA GLY A 223 11.67 -6.62 6.31
C GLY A 223 12.23 -7.88 5.68
N SER A 224 12.32 -7.98 4.36
CA SER A 224 13.15 -9.04 3.73
C SER A 224 14.57 -9.12 4.35
N VAL A 225 15.15 -7.99 4.77
CA VAL A 225 16.49 -7.92 5.41
C VAL A 225 16.59 -8.65 6.75
N SER A 226 15.52 -8.71 7.55
CA SER A 226 15.53 -9.40 8.85
C SER A 226 14.85 -10.79 8.81
N ARG A 227 14.36 -11.23 7.63
CA ARG A 227 13.38 -12.33 7.51
C ARG A 227 13.86 -13.59 6.80
N GLY A 228 15.04 -13.59 6.17
CA GLY A 228 15.52 -14.75 5.40
C GLY A 228 14.84 -14.87 4.03
N LEU A 229 14.66 -16.10 3.52
CA LEU A 229 14.00 -16.35 2.23
C LEU A 229 12.51 -15.96 2.30
N PRO A 230 11.93 -15.41 1.21
CA PRO A 230 10.50 -15.11 1.16
C PRO A 230 9.68 -16.38 1.41
N GLU A 231 8.65 -16.29 2.26
CA GLU A 231 7.66 -17.36 2.37
C GLU A 231 6.91 -17.52 1.04
N PRO A 232 6.47 -18.74 0.68
CA PRO A 232 5.65 -18.95 -0.52
C PRO A 232 4.45 -17.99 -0.55
N GLU A 233 4.17 -17.43 -1.73
CA GLU A 233 3.11 -16.43 -1.99
C GLU A 233 3.23 -15.10 -1.21
N ALA A 234 4.32 -14.87 -0.48
CA ALA A 234 4.55 -13.60 0.19
C ALA A 234 4.84 -12.49 -0.83
N ARG A 235 4.10 -11.39 -0.72
CA ARG A 235 4.22 -10.21 -1.58
C ARG A 235 5.37 -9.30 -1.16
N THR A 236 6.56 -9.89 -1.02
CA THR A 236 7.80 -9.20 -0.63
C THR A 236 8.97 -9.62 -1.51
N SER A 237 9.90 -8.70 -1.73
CA SER A 237 11.16 -9.00 -2.38
C SER A 237 12.33 -8.42 -1.59
N SER A 238 13.52 -8.96 -1.83
CA SER A 238 14.75 -8.41 -1.28
C SER A 238 15.02 -7.01 -1.84
N PRO A 239 15.90 -6.21 -1.22
CA PRO A 239 16.47 -5.03 -1.85
C PRO A 239 16.98 -5.31 -3.26
N THR A 240 16.93 -4.28 -4.13
CA THR A 240 17.58 -4.31 -5.44
C THR A 240 19.03 -4.75 -5.31
N ARG A 241 19.51 -5.54 -6.26
CA ARG A 241 20.89 -6.05 -6.23
C ARG A 241 21.89 -4.97 -6.63
N TRP A 242 21.48 -4.03 -7.48
CA TRP A 242 22.41 -3.05 -8.06
C TRP A 242 22.10 -1.60 -7.70
N ALA A 243 20.83 -1.22 -7.50
CA ALA A 243 20.52 0.12 -7.02
C ALA A 243 20.64 0.19 -5.49
N MET A 244 21.36 1.19 -4.99
CA MET A 244 21.51 1.45 -3.55
C MET A 244 20.32 2.28 -3.02
N PRO A 245 20.05 2.27 -1.70
CA PRO A 245 19.00 3.12 -1.12
C PRO A 245 19.19 4.60 -1.46
N GLN A 246 20.44 5.06 -1.55
CA GLN A 246 20.78 6.41 -1.93
C GLN A 246 20.41 6.72 -3.40
N ASP A 247 20.59 5.76 -4.31
CA ASP A 247 20.22 5.93 -5.73
C ASP A 247 18.70 6.06 -5.87
N MET A 248 17.95 5.25 -5.12
CA MET A 248 16.49 5.32 -5.04
C MET A 248 16.01 6.71 -4.57
N LEU A 249 16.59 7.22 -3.47
CA LEU A 249 16.23 8.55 -2.98
C LEU A 249 16.65 9.67 -3.94
N LEU A 250 17.82 9.56 -4.59
CA LEU A 250 18.27 10.55 -5.58
C LEU A 250 17.37 10.58 -6.81
N ALA A 251 16.88 9.42 -7.25
CA ALA A 251 15.94 9.33 -8.38
C ALA A 251 14.63 10.05 -8.06
N GLY A 252 14.06 9.81 -6.87
CA GLY A 252 12.85 10.51 -6.41
C GLY A 252 13.07 12.01 -6.21
N ASP A 253 14.18 12.40 -5.59
CA ASP A 253 14.49 13.81 -5.34
C ASP A 253 14.66 14.60 -6.64
N LYS A 254 15.40 14.04 -7.61
CA LYS A 254 15.55 14.64 -8.95
C LYS A 254 14.21 14.87 -9.62
N LYS A 255 13.24 13.97 -9.43
CA LYS A 255 11.91 14.07 -10.03
C LYS A 255 11.03 15.12 -9.34
N LEU A 256 11.15 15.27 -8.02
CA LEU A 256 10.24 16.08 -7.20
C LEU A 256 10.77 17.47 -6.84
N ARG A 257 12.07 17.75 -6.99
CA ARG A 257 12.70 19.02 -6.60
C ARG A 257 12.11 20.30 -7.21
N GLY A 258 11.36 20.17 -8.32
CA GLY A 258 10.68 21.29 -8.97
C GLY A 258 9.27 21.56 -8.46
N SER A 259 8.74 20.70 -7.60
CA SER A 259 7.36 20.81 -7.13
C SER A 259 7.19 21.91 -6.07
N PRO A 260 6.07 22.66 -6.08
CA PRO A 260 5.81 23.69 -5.07
C PRO A 260 5.86 23.14 -3.65
N GLY A 261 6.57 23.84 -2.75
CA GLY A 261 6.68 23.44 -1.34
C GLY A 261 7.40 22.11 -1.12
N TYR A 262 8.14 21.60 -2.10
CA TYR A 262 8.90 20.36 -1.97
C TYR A 262 9.96 20.46 -0.87
N ARG A 263 9.99 19.44 -0.01
CA ARG A 263 11.07 19.20 0.94
C ARG A 263 11.87 17.99 0.47
N SER A 264 13.20 18.13 0.41
CA SER A 264 14.06 17.06 -0.07
C SER A 264 13.84 15.75 0.69
N ILE A 265 13.55 14.68 -0.05
CA ILE A 265 13.45 13.32 0.50
C ILE A 265 14.82 12.76 0.94
N LEU A 266 15.92 13.41 0.53
CA LEU A 266 17.28 13.11 0.99
C LEU A 266 17.54 13.63 2.41
N SER A 267 16.68 14.52 2.92
CA SER A 267 16.92 15.15 4.21
C SER A 267 16.86 14.15 5.35
N LYS A 268 17.79 14.26 6.31
CA LYS A 268 17.82 13.41 7.51
C LYS A 268 16.62 13.64 8.42
N ASP A 269 16.10 14.86 8.43
CA ASP A 269 14.94 15.28 9.22
C ASP A 269 13.60 15.12 8.46
N TRP A 270 13.61 14.46 7.30
CA TRP A 270 12.41 14.18 6.52
C TRP A 270 11.36 13.44 7.37
N TYR A 271 10.10 13.82 7.23
CA TYR A 271 8.97 13.13 7.86
C TYR A 271 7.80 13.07 6.86
N PRO A 272 6.96 12.03 6.94
CA PRO A 272 5.82 11.89 6.05
C PRO A 272 4.71 12.88 6.39
N ASP A 273 4.04 13.42 5.36
CA ASP A 273 2.76 14.09 5.55
C ASP A 273 1.65 13.03 5.65
N MET A 274 1.18 12.79 6.87
CA MET A 274 0.10 11.84 7.16
C MET A 274 -1.28 12.51 7.23
N ASN A 275 -1.40 13.81 6.95
CA ASN A 275 -2.69 14.50 6.81
C ASN A 275 -3.28 14.40 5.40
N SER A 276 -2.44 14.04 4.41
CA SER A 276 -2.79 14.10 3.00
C SER A 276 -3.67 12.95 2.51
N HIS A 277 -3.61 11.79 3.16
CA HIS A 277 -4.26 10.55 2.71
C HIS A 277 -4.53 9.59 3.88
N VAL A 278 -5.33 8.55 3.59
CA VAL A 278 -5.51 7.36 4.45
C VAL A 278 -4.88 6.16 3.74
N ILE A 279 -4.14 5.33 4.48
CA ILE A 279 -3.56 4.08 3.99
C ILE A 279 -4.32 2.90 4.59
N LEU A 280 -4.75 1.96 3.76
CA LEU A 280 -5.16 0.62 4.13
C LEU A 280 -4.07 -0.34 3.66
N ALA A 281 -3.43 -1.06 4.58
CA ALA A 281 -2.38 -2.02 4.23
C ALA A 281 -2.75 -3.44 4.68
N ALA A 282 -2.36 -4.42 3.87
CA ALA A 282 -2.76 -5.81 4.04
C ALA A 282 -2.29 -6.49 5.34
N CYS A 283 -1.20 -6.00 5.94
CA CYS A 283 -0.66 -6.60 7.15
C CYS A 283 0.15 -5.63 8.01
N LYS A 284 0.33 -5.99 9.28
CA LYS A 284 1.27 -5.31 10.18
C LYS A 284 2.70 -5.46 9.68
N ASP A 285 3.57 -4.60 10.20
CA ASP A 285 4.94 -4.51 9.73
C ASP A 285 5.75 -5.82 9.95
N TYR A 286 5.32 -6.74 10.82
CA TYR A 286 5.99 -8.01 11.12
C TYR A 286 5.33 -9.25 10.48
N GLN A 287 4.37 -9.01 9.58
CA GLN A 287 3.53 -10.03 8.91
C GLN A 287 3.78 -10.04 7.39
N PHE A 288 3.09 -10.93 6.66
CA PHE A 288 3.22 -11.08 5.19
C PHE A 288 1.86 -10.99 4.51
N ALA A 289 1.69 -10.00 3.63
CA ALA A 289 0.66 -10.03 2.61
C ALA A 289 0.84 -11.23 1.68
N LYS A 290 -0.19 -12.06 1.53
CA LYS A 290 -0.17 -13.31 0.76
C LYS A 290 -1.35 -13.40 -0.21
N ALA A 291 -1.12 -14.15 -1.29
CA ALA A 291 -2.19 -14.66 -2.14
C ALA A 291 -2.68 -16.02 -1.64
N THR A 292 -3.93 -16.34 -1.93
CA THR A 292 -4.50 -17.68 -1.78
C THR A 292 -4.99 -18.18 -3.14
N MET A 293 -4.89 -19.49 -3.34
CA MET A 293 -5.48 -20.15 -4.49
C MET A 293 -7.00 -20.19 -4.33
N VAL A 294 -7.72 -19.92 -5.42
CA VAL A 294 -9.17 -20.00 -5.54
C VAL A 294 -9.53 -20.87 -6.74
N LYS A 295 -10.69 -21.53 -6.69
CA LYS A 295 -11.23 -22.31 -7.81
C LYS A 295 -12.41 -21.57 -8.43
N GLY A 296 -12.35 -21.32 -9.72
CA GLY A 296 -13.46 -20.81 -10.52
C GLY A 296 -14.60 -21.82 -10.61
N GLU A 297 -15.78 -21.35 -11.02
CA GLU A 297 -16.97 -22.19 -11.22
C GLU A 297 -16.75 -23.26 -12.31
N ASP A 298 -15.89 -22.98 -13.28
CA ASP A 298 -15.45 -23.88 -14.34
C ASP A 298 -14.33 -24.85 -13.90
N GLY A 299 -13.92 -24.78 -12.64
CA GLY A 299 -12.84 -25.59 -12.07
C GLY A 299 -11.43 -25.07 -12.35
N THR A 300 -11.28 -23.91 -13.00
CA THR A 300 -9.96 -23.30 -13.22
C THR A 300 -9.36 -22.83 -11.89
N GLU A 301 -8.06 -23.02 -11.72
CA GLU A 301 -7.33 -22.53 -10.54
C GLU A 301 -6.83 -21.11 -10.81
N GLY A 302 -7.10 -20.21 -9.88
CA GLY A 302 -6.64 -18.83 -9.89
C GLY A 302 -6.06 -18.42 -8.54
N TYR A 303 -5.54 -17.21 -8.45
CA TYR A 303 -5.00 -16.64 -7.22
C TYR A 303 -5.62 -15.27 -6.94
N ILE A 304 -5.82 -14.95 -5.67
CA ILE A 304 -6.28 -13.65 -5.20
C ILE A 304 -5.58 -13.28 -3.88
N GLY A 305 -5.32 -12.01 -3.66
CA GLY A 305 -4.81 -11.48 -2.40
C GLY A 305 -5.83 -11.68 -1.27
N ILE A 306 -5.38 -12.24 -0.15
CA ILE A 306 -6.26 -12.48 1.02
C ILE A 306 -6.88 -11.17 1.52
N PHE A 307 -6.08 -10.10 1.52
CA PHE A 307 -6.55 -8.78 1.94
C PHE A 307 -7.50 -8.17 0.92
N THR A 308 -7.16 -8.18 -0.37
CA THR A 308 -8.03 -7.62 -1.41
C THR A 308 -9.38 -8.32 -1.47
N ASP A 309 -9.41 -9.65 -1.42
CA ASP A 309 -10.65 -10.43 -1.38
C ASP A 309 -11.51 -10.06 -0.16
N SER A 310 -10.91 -10.01 1.03
CA SER A 310 -11.63 -9.63 2.24
C SER A 310 -12.15 -8.20 2.20
N LEU A 311 -11.35 -7.26 1.68
CA LEU A 311 -11.72 -5.86 1.53
C LEU A 311 -12.95 -5.70 0.63
N VAL A 312 -12.93 -6.31 -0.55
CA VAL A 312 -14.04 -6.20 -1.50
C VAL A 312 -15.29 -6.91 -0.97
N ARG A 313 -15.15 -8.07 -0.29
CA ARG A 313 -16.28 -8.71 0.41
C ARG A 313 -16.87 -7.80 1.48
N ALA A 314 -16.05 -7.17 2.31
CA ALA A 314 -16.53 -6.27 3.36
C ALA A 314 -17.26 -5.05 2.77
N LEU A 315 -16.71 -4.46 1.70
CA LEU A 315 -17.33 -3.34 0.99
C LEU A 315 -18.67 -3.72 0.33
N ARG A 316 -18.80 -4.94 -0.20
CA ARG A 316 -20.04 -5.47 -0.81
C ARG A 316 -21.05 -6.01 0.19
N SER A 317 -20.64 -6.32 1.41
CA SER A 317 -21.49 -6.98 2.42
C SER A 317 -22.69 -6.15 2.88
N GLY A 318 -22.73 -4.86 2.56
CA GLY A 318 -23.70 -3.91 3.11
C GLY A 318 -23.43 -3.52 4.57
N TYR A 319 -22.28 -3.92 5.13
CA TYR A 319 -21.82 -3.50 6.47
C TYR A 319 -21.49 -2.00 6.52
N CYS A 320 -20.95 -1.46 5.43
CA CYS A 320 -20.56 -0.06 5.34
C CYS A 320 -21.80 0.83 5.25
N THR A 321 -22.00 1.64 6.29
CA THR A 321 -23.01 2.70 6.34
C THR A 321 -22.37 4.05 6.02
N ARG A 322 -23.20 5.11 5.94
CA ARG A 322 -22.69 6.48 5.77
C ARG A 322 -21.66 6.86 6.84
N GLU A 323 -21.82 6.37 8.06
CA GLU A 323 -20.98 6.74 9.20
C GLU A 323 -19.77 5.81 9.39
N THR A 324 -19.64 4.77 8.58
CA THR A 324 -18.52 3.82 8.67
C THR A 324 -17.20 4.54 8.36
N THR A 325 -16.28 4.47 9.32
CA THR A 325 -14.93 5.04 9.18
C THR A 325 -13.95 4.03 8.57
N TYR A 326 -12.76 4.48 8.17
CA TYR A 326 -11.71 3.55 7.70
C TYR A 326 -11.23 2.60 8.82
N VAL A 327 -11.27 3.05 10.08
CA VAL A 327 -10.99 2.19 11.24
C VAL A 327 -12.04 1.08 11.36
N ASP A 328 -13.33 1.42 11.24
CA ASP A 328 -14.42 0.44 11.28
C ASP A 328 -14.31 -0.57 10.13
N LEU A 329 -13.97 -0.08 8.92
CA LEU A 329 -13.76 -0.94 7.76
C LEU A 329 -12.63 -1.93 8.02
N VAL A 330 -11.46 -1.50 8.47
CA VAL A 330 -10.33 -2.40 8.77
C VAL A 330 -10.66 -3.41 9.86
N HIS A 331 -11.42 -3.03 10.88
CA HIS A 331 -11.88 -3.97 11.92
C HIS A 331 -12.87 -5.02 11.41
N SER A 332 -13.53 -4.77 10.29
CA SER A 332 -14.44 -5.72 9.65
C SER A 332 -13.73 -6.73 8.72
N LEU A 333 -12.43 -6.52 8.44
CA LEU A 333 -11.67 -7.37 7.54
C LEU A 333 -11.19 -8.65 8.23
N ASP A 334 -10.99 -9.68 7.41
CA ASP A 334 -10.51 -10.98 7.83
C ASP A 334 -9.09 -10.85 8.37
N GLN A 335 -8.84 -11.50 9.51
CA GLN A 335 -7.52 -11.59 10.10
C GLN A 335 -7.04 -13.03 10.07
N THR A 336 -5.83 -13.23 9.58
CA THR A 336 -5.15 -14.52 9.57
C THR A 336 -3.94 -14.48 10.50
N SER A 337 -3.36 -15.63 10.81
CA SER A 337 -2.09 -15.71 11.55
C SER A 337 -0.97 -14.90 10.88
N HIS A 338 -1.03 -14.76 9.55
CA HIS A 338 0.01 -14.12 8.74
C HIS A 338 -0.35 -12.70 8.28
N GLN A 339 -1.62 -12.27 8.38
CA GLN A 339 -2.09 -10.96 7.91
C GLN A 339 -3.14 -10.37 8.85
N THR A 340 -2.79 -9.23 9.44
CA THR A 340 -3.73 -8.37 10.16
C THR A 340 -3.77 -7.03 9.44
N PRO A 341 -4.87 -6.71 8.73
CA PRO A 341 -5.00 -5.44 8.03
C PRO A 341 -4.82 -4.25 8.97
N VAL A 342 -4.25 -3.16 8.45
CA VAL A 342 -3.97 -1.94 9.22
C VAL A 342 -4.47 -0.70 8.49
N VAL A 343 -4.85 0.31 9.26
CA VAL A 343 -5.13 1.65 8.75
C VAL A 343 -4.15 2.66 9.33
N ALA A 344 -3.63 3.55 8.49
CA ALA A 344 -2.75 4.64 8.89
C ALA A 344 -3.16 5.98 8.26
N GLY A 345 -2.73 7.07 8.89
CA GLY A 345 -3.08 8.44 8.48
C GLY A 345 -3.82 9.18 9.59
N LYS A 346 -3.69 10.51 9.62
CA LYS A 346 -4.37 11.36 10.61
C LYS A 346 -5.89 11.48 10.36
N ARG A 347 -6.35 11.04 9.18
CA ARG A 347 -7.76 11.00 8.78
C ARG A 347 -8.36 9.60 8.82
N ARG A 348 -7.74 8.64 9.52
CA ARG A 348 -8.24 7.25 9.59
C ARG A 348 -9.65 7.12 10.19
N ASP A 349 -10.04 8.06 11.04
CA ASP A 349 -11.38 8.11 11.62
C ASP A 349 -12.40 8.84 10.72
N ALA A 350 -11.99 9.26 9.51
CA ALA A 350 -12.91 9.80 8.51
C ALA A 350 -13.80 8.71 7.93
N ARG A 351 -14.98 9.12 7.47
CA ARG A 351 -15.97 8.24 6.84
C ARG A 351 -15.46 7.78 5.47
N VAL A 352 -15.59 6.50 5.17
CA VAL A 352 -15.06 5.88 3.94
C VAL A 352 -15.67 6.57 2.72
N TRP A 353 -14.83 7.24 1.93
CA TRP A 353 -15.19 7.92 0.68
C TRP A 353 -16.36 8.90 0.77
N TYR A 354 -16.61 9.44 1.97
CA TYR A 354 -17.65 10.45 2.16
C TYR A 354 -17.23 11.78 1.53
N GLN A 355 -18.16 12.38 0.79
CA GLN A 355 -18.01 13.70 0.19
C GLN A 355 -18.86 14.71 0.97
N GLU A 356 -18.24 15.81 1.39
CA GLU A 356 -18.92 16.93 2.08
C GLU A 356 -19.92 17.68 1.19
#